data_AF-A0A7V8NMV6-F1
#
_entry.id   AF-A0A7V8NMV6-F1
#
_cell.length_a   1.000
_cell.length_b   1.000
_cell.length_c   1.000
_cell.angle_alpha   90.00
_cell.angle_beta   90.00
_cell.angle_gamma   90.00
#
_symmetry.space_group_name_H-M   'P 1'
#
loop_
_entity.id
_entity.type
_entity.pdbx_description
1 polymer ?
#
loop_
_entity_poly.entity_id
_entity_poly.type
_entity_poly.pdbx_seq_one_letter_code
_entity_poly.pdbx_strand_id
1 'polypeptide(L)'
;MELFTRLFGHLLAFVYHCFDRIVIHGYLTGLSRPEHVVHFFREVGGAPVITKEILSERTHRYQSWVEAFARNHRIPIAWAEKGIRKEDFVLRWQRRMVRKNDYGVYFIFKSMEVGSTFRIAVPKYPTRDPNYRIIAKTRSRFTHYYFYIHDQVLGPIVMRVGSFVPFQATYYLNGHSFIEHQLKAANVDFRKHDNAFLAVGDVAALQAAADKLSPEIIRKQLDYWTFVLGPKFSPKERKQVKLSRTYAISQVEYCFNF
;
A
#
# COMPACT_ATOMS: atom_id res chain seq x y z
N MET A 1 -19.62 25.15 -12.78
CA MET A 1 -19.85 24.03 -13.73
C MET A 1 -20.94 24.37 -14.74
N GLU A 2 -22.13 24.81 -14.31
CA GLU A 2 -23.23 25.15 -15.24
C GLU A 2 -22.84 26.11 -16.38
N LEU A 3 -22.06 27.16 -16.10
CA LEU A 3 -21.62 28.10 -17.13
C LEU A 3 -20.71 27.43 -18.18
N PHE A 4 -19.81 26.54 -17.76
CA PHE A 4 -18.91 25.83 -18.68
C PHE A 4 -19.69 24.86 -19.57
N THR A 5 -20.58 24.06 -18.98
CA THR A 5 -21.47 23.16 -19.73
C THR A 5 -22.39 23.93 -20.66
N ARG A 6 -22.88 25.11 -20.25
CA ARG A 6 -23.71 25.97 -21.12
C ARG A 6 -22.94 26.52 -22.32
N LEU A 7 -21.67 26.93 -22.12
CA LEU A 7 -20.86 27.54 -23.17
C LEU A 7 -20.22 26.50 -24.11
N PHE A 8 -19.78 25.37 -23.57
CA PHE A 8 -18.97 24.39 -24.29
C PHE A 8 -19.63 23.00 -24.40
N GLY A 9 -20.88 22.83 -23.94
CA GLY A 9 -21.57 21.54 -23.93
C GLY A 9 -21.65 20.86 -25.29
N HIS A 10 -21.74 21.64 -26.37
CA HIS A 10 -21.74 21.14 -27.74
C HIS A 10 -20.38 20.55 -28.19
N LEU A 11 -19.29 20.82 -27.46
CA LEU A 11 -17.95 20.28 -27.70
C LEU A 11 -17.63 19.06 -26.82
N LEU A 12 -18.48 18.75 -25.84
CA LEU A 12 -18.27 17.64 -24.90
C LEU A 12 -18.79 16.34 -25.53
N ALA A 13 -17.91 15.34 -25.64
CA ALA A 13 -18.31 14.04 -26.19
C ALA A 13 -19.14 13.24 -25.19
N PHE A 14 -18.75 13.25 -23.91
CA PHE A 14 -19.44 12.59 -22.81
C PHE A 14 -18.85 13.06 -21.47
N VAL A 15 -19.55 12.78 -20.38
CA VAL A 15 -19.15 13.15 -19.02
C VAL A 15 -19.12 11.91 -18.15
N TYR A 16 -18.14 11.82 -17.26
CA TYR A 16 -18.07 10.76 -16.24
C TYR A 16 -17.33 11.24 -15.00
N HIS A 17 -17.55 10.58 -13.87
CA HIS A 17 -16.89 10.93 -12.62
C HIS A 17 -16.43 9.71 -11.83
N CYS A 18 -15.34 9.87 -11.08
CA CYS A 18 -14.77 8.78 -10.30
C CYS A 18 -13.90 9.27 -9.14
N PHE A 19 -13.65 8.40 -8.17
CA PHE A 19 -12.56 8.58 -7.21
C PHE A 19 -11.25 8.19 -7.86
N ASP A 20 -10.33 9.14 -8.08
CA ASP A 20 -9.08 8.90 -8.80
C ASP A 20 -7.91 8.57 -7.87
N ARG A 21 -7.27 9.57 -7.27
CA ARG A 21 -6.13 9.34 -6.38
C ARG A 21 -6.62 8.99 -4.98
N ILE A 22 -6.48 7.72 -4.60
CA ILE A 22 -6.88 7.24 -3.28
C ILE A 22 -5.61 6.77 -2.54
N VAL A 23 -5.34 7.39 -1.39
CA VAL A 23 -4.24 7.02 -0.50
C VAL A 23 -4.82 6.49 0.80
N ILE A 24 -4.49 5.23 1.12
CA ILE A 24 -5.00 4.53 2.31
C ILE A 24 -3.82 4.15 3.20
N HIS A 25 -3.91 4.42 4.50
CA HIS A 25 -2.99 3.89 5.49
C HIS A 25 -3.52 2.61 6.11
N GLY A 26 -2.64 1.62 6.29
CA GLY A 26 -2.93 0.38 7.00
C GLY A 26 -2.07 0.26 8.26
N TYR A 27 -2.70 0.13 9.42
CA TYR A 27 -2.04 0.05 10.72
C TYR A 27 -2.24 -1.32 11.35
N LEU A 28 -1.14 -1.97 11.79
CA LEU A 28 -1.22 -3.17 12.62
C LEU A 28 -1.63 -2.75 14.04
N THR A 29 -2.90 -2.90 14.39
CA THR A 29 -3.44 -2.41 15.67
C THR A 29 -2.71 -2.98 16.88
N GLY A 30 -2.36 -4.27 16.81
CA GLY A 30 -1.59 -4.96 17.84
C GLY A 30 -0.13 -4.53 17.98
N LEU A 31 0.36 -3.61 17.15
CA LEU A 31 1.71 -3.04 17.25
C LEU A 31 1.73 -1.51 17.22
N SER A 32 0.57 -0.85 17.16
CA SER A 32 0.47 0.60 16.91
C SER A 32 0.66 1.47 18.16
N ARG A 33 0.64 0.87 19.36
CA ARG A 33 0.77 1.56 20.65
C ARG A 33 1.97 1.01 21.42
N PRO A 34 2.71 1.84 22.19
CA PRO A 34 3.85 1.39 22.97
C PRO A 34 3.55 0.19 23.87
N GLU A 35 2.40 0.18 24.53
CA GLU A 35 1.97 -0.87 25.46
C GLU A 35 1.74 -2.19 24.73
N HIS A 36 1.17 -2.13 23.52
CA HIS A 36 1.00 -3.31 22.67
C HIS A 36 2.34 -3.86 22.18
N VAL A 37 3.30 -2.99 21.89
CA VAL A 37 4.67 -3.40 21.56
C VAL A 37 5.32 -4.09 22.75
N VAL A 38 5.14 -3.55 23.97
CA VAL A 38 5.62 -4.20 25.20
C VAL A 38 5.05 -5.60 25.33
N HIS A 39 3.72 -5.73 25.24
CA HIS A 39 3.02 -7.00 25.33
C HIS A 39 3.48 -7.99 24.25
N PHE A 40 3.58 -7.55 22.99
CA PHE A 40 3.97 -8.42 21.87
C PHE A 40 5.39 -9.00 22.04
N PHE A 41 6.37 -8.20 22.46
CA PHE A 41 7.73 -8.70 22.60
C PHE A 41 7.96 -9.47 23.90
N ARG A 42 7.40 -9.02 25.03
CA ARG A 42 7.61 -9.70 26.32
C ARG A 42 6.71 -10.92 26.50
N GLU A 43 5.40 -10.74 26.45
CA GLU A 43 4.44 -11.81 26.78
C GLU A 43 4.32 -12.83 25.64
N VAL A 44 4.24 -12.35 24.40
CA VAL A 44 4.01 -13.23 23.25
C VAL A 44 5.34 -13.77 22.71
N GLY A 45 6.33 -12.89 22.58
CA GLY A 45 7.68 -13.20 22.12
C GLY A 45 8.59 -13.86 23.17
N GLY A 46 8.27 -13.73 24.46
CA GLY A 46 9.06 -14.30 25.55
C GLY A 46 10.35 -13.53 25.87
N ALA A 47 10.51 -12.30 25.34
CA ALA A 47 11.71 -11.52 25.61
C ALA A 47 11.69 -10.95 27.04
N PRO A 48 12.72 -11.19 27.86
CA PRO A 48 12.75 -10.69 29.24
C PRO A 48 12.81 -9.15 29.29
N VAL A 49 13.51 -8.55 28.33
CA VAL A 49 13.69 -7.10 28.16
C VAL A 49 13.55 -6.72 26.70
N ILE A 50 12.97 -5.55 26.41
CA ILE A 50 12.88 -5.03 25.04
C ILE A 50 14.10 -4.20 24.75
N THR A 51 14.87 -4.61 23.75
CA THR A 51 16.07 -3.91 23.31
C THR A 51 15.96 -3.52 21.84
N LYS A 52 16.89 -2.67 21.39
CA LYS A 52 16.95 -2.24 19.98
C LYS A 52 17.23 -3.43 19.06
N GLU A 53 17.98 -4.41 19.54
CA GLU A 53 18.38 -5.62 18.81
C GLU A 53 17.15 -6.47 18.49
N ILE A 54 16.23 -6.65 19.45
CA ILE A 54 14.98 -7.40 19.24
C ILE A 54 14.08 -6.73 18.19
N LEU A 55 13.97 -5.40 18.21
CA LEU A 55 13.23 -4.67 17.17
C LEU A 55 13.91 -4.79 15.80
N SER A 56 15.24 -4.69 15.79
CA SER A 56 16.06 -4.81 14.58
C SER A 56 16.00 -6.21 13.98
N GLU A 57 15.90 -7.26 14.80
CA GLU A 57 15.72 -8.64 14.34
C GLU A 57 14.44 -8.77 13.48
N ARG A 58 13.33 -8.18 13.93
CA ARG A 58 12.08 -8.18 13.13
C ARG A 58 12.25 -7.45 11.80
N THR A 59 13.01 -6.37 11.80
CA THR A 59 13.36 -5.66 10.57
C THR A 59 14.19 -6.53 9.63
N HIS A 60 15.27 -7.13 10.11
CA HIS A 60 16.11 -8.01 9.29
C HIS A 60 15.31 -9.18 8.73
N ARG A 61 14.48 -9.84 9.54
CA ARG A 61 13.63 -10.95 9.08
C ARG A 61 12.69 -10.52 7.96
N TYR A 62 12.08 -9.35 8.06
CA TYR A 62 11.22 -8.85 6.98
C TYR A 62 12.02 -8.45 5.74
N GLN A 63 13.15 -7.75 5.89
CA GLN A 63 14.01 -7.39 4.76
C GLN A 63 14.52 -8.62 4.01
N SER A 64 15.03 -9.62 4.73
CA SER A 64 15.45 -10.90 4.15
C SER A 64 14.29 -11.64 3.46
N TRP A 65 13.09 -11.59 4.05
CA TRP A 65 11.90 -12.16 3.42
C TRP A 65 11.56 -11.45 2.11
N VAL A 66 11.61 -10.11 2.04
CA VAL A 66 11.34 -9.35 0.81
C VAL A 66 12.37 -9.69 -0.27
N GLU A 67 13.65 -9.79 0.09
CA GLU A 67 14.70 -10.16 -0.86
C GLU A 67 14.55 -11.60 -1.38
N ALA A 68 14.19 -12.54 -0.49
CA ALA A 68 13.90 -13.92 -0.88
C ALA A 68 12.65 -14.00 -1.78
N PHE A 69 11.59 -13.26 -1.45
CA PHE A 69 10.39 -13.15 -2.28
C PHE A 69 10.73 -12.61 -3.68
N ALA A 70 11.47 -11.51 -3.76
CA ALA A 70 11.89 -10.94 -5.04
C ALA A 70 12.69 -11.94 -5.87
N ARG A 71 13.66 -12.63 -5.25
CA ARG A 71 14.50 -13.64 -5.91
C ARG A 71 13.69 -14.82 -6.44
N ASN A 72 12.83 -15.40 -5.59
CA ASN A 72 12.03 -16.58 -5.92
C ASN A 72 11.04 -16.30 -7.06
N HIS A 73 10.49 -15.08 -7.11
CA HIS A 73 9.56 -14.66 -8.15
C HIS A 73 10.23 -13.95 -9.34
N ARG A 74 11.58 -13.86 -9.35
CA ARG A 74 12.38 -13.15 -10.37
C ARG A 74 11.93 -11.69 -10.58
N ILE A 75 11.55 -11.03 -9.49
CA ILE A 75 11.09 -9.64 -9.47
C ILE A 75 12.32 -8.74 -9.29
N PRO A 76 12.52 -7.73 -10.15
CA PRO A 76 13.58 -6.75 -9.97
C PRO A 76 13.35 -5.91 -8.70
N ILE A 77 14.43 -5.69 -7.95
CA ILE A 77 14.46 -4.81 -6.79
C ILE A 77 15.57 -3.77 -6.96
N ALA A 78 15.23 -2.49 -6.76
CA ALA A 78 16.19 -1.38 -6.90
C ALA A 78 15.99 -0.33 -5.81
N TRP A 79 17.03 0.46 -5.54
CA TRP A 79 16.86 1.68 -4.76
C TRP A 79 16.21 2.76 -5.60
N ALA A 80 15.29 3.52 -5.01
CA ALA A 80 14.67 4.67 -5.66
C ALA A 80 15.70 5.80 -5.80
N GLU A 81 15.99 6.18 -7.03
CA GLU A 81 16.90 7.29 -7.35
C GLU A 81 16.17 8.64 -7.32
N LYS A 82 16.91 9.70 -6.99
CA LYS A 82 16.38 11.07 -6.94
C LYS A 82 16.17 11.59 -8.36
N GLY A 83 15.04 12.25 -8.61
CA GLY A 83 14.73 12.91 -9.89
C GLY A 83 14.10 12.00 -10.95
N ILE A 84 14.00 10.69 -10.71
CA ILE A 84 13.31 9.76 -11.60
C ILE A 84 11.84 9.65 -11.22
N ARG A 85 10.95 9.84 -12.20
CA ARG A 85 9.54 9.49 -12.06
C ARG A 85 9.42 7.96 -11.96
N LYS A 86 9.16 7.48 -10.75
CA LYS A 86 9.16 6.04 -10.43
C LYS A 86 8.15 5.26 -11.28
N GLU A 87 7.01 5.87 -11.58
CA GLU A 87 5.97 5.28 -12.44
C GLU A 87 6.53 4.99 -13.84
N ASP A 88 7.12 6.00 -14.50
CA ASP A 88 7.72 5.86 -15.83
C ASP A 88 8.80 4.78 -15.87
N PHE A 89 9.63 4.71 -14.82
CA PHE A 89 10.69 3.71 -14.72
C PHE A 89 10.13 2.28 -14.74
N VAL A 90 9.03 2.02 -14.03
CA VAL A 90 8.49 0.66 -13.88
C VAL A 90 7.54 0.25 -15.01
N LEU A 91 7.12 1.19 -15.88
CA LEU A 91 6.14 0.97 -16.96
C LEU A 91 6.50 -0.23 -17.85
N ARG A 92 7.80 -0.45 -18.13
CA ARG A 92 8.23 -1.57 -18.99
C ARG A 92 7.83 -2.94 -18.43
N TRP A 93 7.88 -3.11 -17.11
CA TRP A 93 7.50 -4.36 -16.45
C TRP A 93 5.98 -4.49 -16.34
N GLN A 94 5.30 -3.40 -16.01
CA GLN A 94 3.84 -3.34 -15.99
C GLN A 94 3.26 -3.72 -17.35
N ARG A 95 3.72 -3.11 -18.45
CA ARG A 95 3.28 -3.42 -19.81
C ARG A 95 3.50 -4.89 -20.17
N ARG A 96 4.59 -5.50 -19.69
CA ARG A 96 4.85 -6.93 -19.93
C ARG A 96 3.84 -7.83 -19.22
N MET A 97 3.48 -7.51 -17.97
CA MET A 97 2.45 -8.25 -17.24
C MET A 97 1.07 -8.10 -17.89
N VAL A 98 0.68 -6.86 -18.21
CA VAL A 98 -0.62 -6.57 -18.86
C VAL A 98 -0.76 -7.34 -20.18
N ARG A 99 0.27 -7.36 -21.04
CA ARG A 99 0.23 -8.12 -22.31
C ARG A 99 0.07 -9.62 -22.13
N LYS A 100 0.57 -10.16 -21.02
CA LYS A 100 0.47 -11.59 -20.69
C LYS A 100 -0.81 -11.92 -19.93
N ASN A 101 -1.58 -10.91 -19.53
CA ASN A 101 -2.68 -11.04 -18.59
C ASN A 101 -2.25 -11.72 -17.26
N ASP A 102 -1.02 -11.43 -16.82
CA ASP A 102 -0.45 -11.94 -15.57
C ASP A 102 -0.72 -10.96 -14.42
N TYR A 103 -1.03 -11.48 -13.23
CA TYR A 103 -1.24 -10.67 -12.01
C TYR A 103 -0.15 -10.95 -10.98
N GLY A 104 0.27 -9.91 -10.25
CA GLY A 104 1.38 -10.05 -9.32
C GLY A 104 2.16 -8.77 -9.07
N VAL A 105 3.21 -8.90 -8.26
CA VAL A 105 4.22 -7.85 -8.11
C VAL A 105 5.14 -7.87 -9.33
N TYR A 106 5.29 -6.75 -10.01
CA TYR A 106 6.19 -6.63 -11.18
C TYR A 106 7.48 -5.88 -10.89
N PHE A 107 7.52 -5.08 -9.81
CA PHE A 107 8.72 -4.33 -9.43
C PHE A 107 8.70 -3.98 -7.93
N ILE A 108 9.88 -3.89 -7.31
CA ILE A 108 10.04 -3.44 -5.92
C ILE A 108 11.06 -2.30 -5.83
N PHE A 109 10.65 -1.14 -5.31
CA PHE A 109 11.59 -0.09 -4.92
C PHE A 109 11.93 -0.14 -3.44
N LYS A 110 13.20 0.09 -3.10
CA LYS A 110 13.70 0.41 -1.77
C LYS A 110 13.87 1.92 -1.63
N SER A 111 13.40 2.48 -0.52
CA SER A 111 13.53 3.90 -0.25
C SER A 111 13.84 4.15 1.22
N MET A 112 14.76 5.06 1.52
CA MET A 112 15.18 5.37 2.89
C MET A 112 14.44 6.61 3.37
N GLU A 113 13.38 6.41 4.16
CA GLU A 113 12.39 7.45 4.51
C GLU A 113 12.17 7.56 6.02
N VAL A 114 11.70 8.73 6.46
CA VAL A 114 11.38 8.98 7.87
C VAL A 114 9.96 8.48 8.18
N GLY A 115 9.85 7.41 8.94
CA GLY A 115 8.58 6.81 9.37
C GLY A 115 8.39 6.85 10.89
N SER A 116 7.16 6.57 11.34
CA SER A 116 6.87 6.40 12.77
C SER A 116 7.42 5.05 13.26
N THR A 117 8.08 5.07 14.41
CA THR A 117 8.66 3.90 15.09
C THR A 117 8.67 4.15 16.60
N PHE A 118 9.37 3.32 17.36
CA PHE A 118 9.50 3.42 18.80
C PHE A 118 10.97 3.61 19.20
N ARG A 119 11.22 4.54 20.14
CA ARG A 119 12.47 4.57 20.89
C ARG A 119 12.31 3.78 22.17
N ILE A 120 13.41 3.17 22.61
CA ILE A 120 13.52 2.47 23.88
C ILE A 120 14.45 3.30 24.76
N ALA A 121 14.05 3.55 26.00
CA ALA A 121 14.88 4.21 27.00
C ALA A 121 14.87 3.45 28.33
N VAL A 122 16.00 3.51 29.02
CA VAL A 122 16.10 3.04 30.41
C VAL A 122 15.49 4.11 31.32
N PRO A 123 14.66 3.73 32.31
CA PRO A 123 14.15 4.68 33.30
C PRO A 123 15.30 5.36 34.05
N LYS A 124 15.12 6.65 34.39
CA LYS A 124 16.10 7.41 35.18
C LYS A 124 16.24 6.89 36.62
N TYR A 125 15.14 6.40 37.19
CA TYR A 125 15.07 5.88 38.55
C TYR A 125 14.76 4.38 38.53
N PRO A 126 15.26 3.60 39.51
CA PRO A 126 14.97 2.18 39.60
C PRO A 126 13.47 1.88 39.60
N THR A 127 13.08 0.87 38.84
CA THR A 127 11.70 0.35 38.80
C THR A 127 11.65 -1.01 39.48
N ARG A 128 10.45 -1.43 39.92
CA ARG A 128 10.24 -2.75 40.54
C ARG A 128 10.69 -3.89 39.62
N ASP A 129 10.44 -3.75 38.31
CA ASP A 129 10.97 -4.66 37.29
C ASP A 129 12.32 -4.10 36.76
N PRO A 130 13.46 -4.78 36.97
CA PRO A 130 14.77 -4.34 36.48
C PRO A 130 14.88 -4.37 34.95
N ASN A 131 14.01 -5.13 34.28
CA ASN A 131 13.93 -5.23 32.83
C ASN A 131 12.94 -4.24 32.21
N TYR A 132 12.31 -3.39 33.01
CA TYR A 132 11.39 -2.38 32.50
C TYR A 132 12.13 -1.38 31.60
N ARG A 133 11.48 -1.03 30.48
CA ARG A 133 11.96 -0.06 29.50
C ARG A 133 10.82 0.86 29.08
N ILE A 134 11.13 2.14 28.93
CA ILE A 134 10.17 3.14 28.44
C ILE A 134 10.16 3.04 26.91
N ILE A 135 9.02 2.66 26.36
CA ILE A 135 8.79 2.67 24.92
C ILE A 135 7.99 3.92 24.58
N ALA A 136 8.49 4.74 23.66
CA ALA A 136 7.80 5.96 23.22
C ALA A 136 7.81 6.06 21.70
N LYS A 137 6.71 6.56 21.12
CA LYS A 137 6.66 6.84 19.69
C LYS A 137 7.70 7.89 19.33
N THR A 138 8.35 7.68 18.20
CA THR A 138 9.31 8.61 17.61
C THR A 138 9.23 8.52 16.09
N ARG A 139 9.95 9.40 15.40
CA ARG A 139 10.18 9.29 13.96
C ARG A 139 11.66 8.98 13.73
N SER A 140 11.93 8.00 12.88
CA SER A 140 13.29 7.65 12.50
C SER A 140 13.35 7.25 11.04
N ARG A 141 14.56 7.26 10.49
CA ARG A 141 14.82 6.92 9.10
C ARG A 141 15.06 5.41 8.99
N PHE A 142 14.29 4.73 8.15
CA PHE A 142 14.44 3.32 7.87
C PHE A 142 13.93 2.97 6.47
N THR A 143 14.31 1.79 5.99
CA THR A 143 13.94 1.32 4.65
C THR A 143 12.44 1.10 4.56
N HIS A 144 11.85 1.58 3.47
CA HIS A 144 10.49 1.29 3.03
C HIS A 144 10.56 0.57 1.70
N TYR A 145 9.68 -0.43 1.53
CA TYR A 145 9.53 -1.17 0.29
C TYR A 145 8.26 -0.71 -0.41
N TYR A 146 8.37 -0.37 -1.69
CA TYR A 146 7.26 -0.05 -2.57
C TYR A 146 7.07 -1.21 -3.54
N PHE A 147 6.03 -2.00 -3.30
CA PHE A 147 5.61 -3.08 -4.18
C PHE A 147 4.68 -2.51 -5.25
N TYR A 148 5.11 -2.59 -6.50
CA TYR A 148 4.29 -2.24 -7.65
C TYR A 148 3.58 -3.51 -8.13
N ILE A 149 2.25 -3.46 -8.11
CA ILE A 149 1.38 -4.62 -8.21
C ILE A 149 0.43 -4.42 -9.39
N HIS A 150 0.30 -5.44 -10.24
CA HIS A 150 -0.83 -5.56 -11.15
C HIS A 150 -1.86 -6.48 -10.48
N ASP A 151 -2.88 -5.87 -9.88
CA ASP A 151 -3.96 -6.57 -9.21
C ASP A 151 -5.04 -7.02 -10.20
N GLN A 152 -5.64 -8.18 -9.94
CA GLN A 152 -6.66 -8.76 -10.81
C GLN A 152 -7.98 -7.98 -10.81
N VAL A 153 -8.27 -7.20 -9.76
CA VAL A 153 -9.53 -6.47 -9.64
C VAL A 153 -9.33 -4.96 -9.75
N LEU A 154 -8.37 -4.42 -9.01
CA LEU A 154 -8.06 -2.99 -8.94
C LEU A 154 -7.18 -2.51 -10.11
N GLY A 155 -6.57 -3.42 -10.86
CA GLY A 155 -5.55 -3.09 -11.82
C GLY A 155 -4.23 -2.66 -11.14
N PRO A 156 -3.45 -1.75 -11.73
CA PRO A 156 -2.21 -1.26 -11.14
C PRO A 156 -2.41 -0.55 -9.79
N ILE A 157 -1.75 -1.04 -8.75
CA ILE A 157 -1.70 -0.41 -7.42
C ILE A 157 -0.27 -0.41 -6.87
N VAL A 158 -0.01 0.45 -5.88
CA VAL A 158 1.28 0.46 -5.17
C VAL A 158 1.05 0.25 -3.68
N MET A 159 1.77 -0.70 -3.09
CA MET A 159 1.80 -0.92 -1.64
C MET A 159 3.17 -0.53 -1.10
N ARG A 160 3.23 0.50 -0.25
CA ARG A 160 4.40 0.88 0.53
C ARG A 160 4.34 0.23 1.91
N VAL A 161 5.40 -0.44 2.35
CA VAL A 161 5.50 -1.02 3.69
C VAL A 161 6.81 -0.59 4.35
N GLY A 162 6.72 0.00 5.54
CA GLY A 162 7.89 0.29 6.36
C GLY A 162 8.53 -0.99 6.89
N SER A 163 9.85 -1.11 6.84
CA SER A 163 10.56 -2.31 7.29
C SER A 163 10.82 -2.39 8.79
N PHE A 164 10.37 -1.39 9.55
CA PHE A 164 10.57 -1.32 11.00
C PHE A 164 9.22 -1.25 11.72
N VAL A 165 9.16 -1.75 12.96
CA VAL A 165 7.97 -1.73 13.82
C VAL A 165 7.42 -0.29 13.90
N PRO A 166 6.13 -0.05 13.64
CA PRO A 166 5.01 -0.99 13.58
C PRO A 166 4.66 -1.54 12.19
N PHE A 167 5.58 -1.46 11.22
CA PHE A 167 5.37 -1.89 9.83
C PHE A 167 4.16 -1.22 9.18
N GLN A 168 4.04 0.10 9.32
CA GLN A 168 2.95 0.85 8.71
C GLN A 168 2.95 0.63 7.19
N ALA A 169 1.76 0.43 6.64
CA ALA A 169 1.55 0.31 5.20
C ALA A 169 0.81 1.54 4.66
N THR A 170 1.08 1.89 3.41
CA THR A 170 0.34 2.88 2.63
C THR A 170 0.02 2.27 1.28
N TYR A 171 -1.20 2.44 0.79
CA TYR A 171 -1.66 1.94 -0.50
C TYR A 171 -2.04 3.13 -1.36
N TYR A 172 -1.62 3.08 -2.61
CA TYR A 172 -1.92 4.06 -3.64
C TYR A 172 -2.75 3.36 -4.72
N LEU A 173 -3.97 3.85 -4.91
CA LEU A 173 -4.90 3.36 -5.93
C LEU A 173 -5.21 4.50 -6.89
N ASN A 174 -5.50 4.13 -8.14
CA ASN A 174 -5.88 5.06 -9.20
C ASN A 174 -7.21 4.62 -9.82
N GLY A 175 -8.25 5.46 -9.71
CA GLY A 175 -9.59 5.17 -10.22
C GLY A 175 -9.66 4.98 -11.72
N HIS A 176 -8.95 5.80 -12.50
CA HIS A 176 -8.93 5.64 -13.95
C HIS A 176 -8.31 4.30 -14.37
N SER A 177 -7.31 3.83 -13.64
CA SER A 177 -6.69 2.52 -13.85
C SER A 177 -7.64 1.37 -13.51
N PHE A 178 -8.48 1.53 -12.48
CA PHE A 178 -9.55 0.59 -12.16
C PHE A 178 -10.60 0.54 -13.26
N ILE A 179 -11.08 1.70 -13.73
CA ILE A 179 -12.05 1.81 -14.81
C ILE A 179 -11.50 1.16 -16.09
N GLU A 180 -10.26 1.46 -16.45
CA GLU A 180 -9.56 0.87 -17.59
C GLU A 180 -9.57 -0.67 -17.51
N HIS A 181 -9.30 -1.20 -16.32
CA HIS A 181 -9.28 -2.64 -16.08
C HIS A 181 -10.68 -3.27 -16.18
N GLN A 182 -11.71 -2.61 -15.64
CA GLN A 182 -13.10 -3.08 -15.75
C GLN A 182 -13.62 -3.03 -17.19
N LEU A 183 -13.33 -1.98 -17.95
CA LEU A 183 -13.74 -1.86 -19.36
C LEU A 183 -13.08 -2.93 -20.23
N LYS A 184 -11.78 -3.20 -20.00
CA LYS A 184 -11.08 -4.31 -20.67
C LYS A 184 -11.72 -5.66 -20.35
N ALA A 185 -12.06 -5.90 -19.09
CA ALA A 185 -12.73 -7.15 -18.68
C ALA A 185 -14.14 -7.28 -19.29
N ALA A 186 -14.83 -6.17 -19.51
CA ALA A 186 -16.14 -6.10 -20.17
C ALA A 186 -16.06 -6.06 -21.71
N ASN A 187 -14.85 -6.10 -22.29
CA ASN A 187 -14.61 -5.97 -23.73
C ASN A 187 -15.22 -4.71 -24.36
N VAL A 188 -15.16 -3.59 -23.63
CA VAL A 188 -15.60 -2.27 -24.12
C VAL A 188 -14.40 -1.52 -24.68
N ASP A 189 -14.50 -1.10 -25.95
CA ASP A 189 -13.46 -0.32 -26.60
C ASP A 189 -13.38 1.10 -26.04
N PHE A 190 -12.17 1.60 -25.85
CA PHE A 190 -11.93 2.98 -25.44
C PHE A 190 -10.57 3.49 -25.94
N ARG A 191 -10.44 4.81 -26.01
CA ARG A 191 -9.18 5.51 -26.25
C ARG A 191 -8.89 6.45 -25.09
N LYS A 192 -7.70 6.32 -24.51
CA LYS A 192 -7.24 7.14 -23.38
C LYS A 192 -6.02 7.99 -23.79
N HIS A 193 -5.93 9.19 -23.24
CA HIS A 193 -4.72 10.00 -23.25
C HIS A 193 -4.38 10.37 -21.80
N ASP A 194 -3.28 9.80 -21.29
CA ASP A 194 -2.94 9.83 -19.86
C ASP A 194 -4.10 9.29 -18.98
N ASN A 195 -4.71 10.09 -18.11
CA ASN A 195 -5.90 9.66 -17.35
C ASN A 195 -7.22 9.90 -18.08
N ALA A 196 -7.25 10.74 -19.11
CA ALA A 196 -8.51 11.15 -19.74
C ALA A 196 -9.00 10.13 -20.78
N PHE A 197 -10.22 9.63 -20.61
CA PHE A 197 -10.94 8.89 -21.65
C PHE A 197 -11.42 9.86 -22.74
N LEU A 198 -10.90 9.70 -23.97
CA LEU A 198 -11.20 10.56 -25.12
C LEU A 198 -12.30 9.99 -26.03
N ALA A 199 -12.53 8.68 -25.96
CA ALA A 199 -13.56 7.97 -26.69
C ALA A 199 -13.85 6.66 -25.95
N VAL A 200 -15.13 6.28 -25.87
CA VAL A 200 -15.57 5.00 -25.30
C VAL A 200 -16.74 4.48 -26.14
N GLY A 201 -16.77 3.17 -26.42
CA GLY A 201 -17.84 2.53 -27.18
C GLY A 201 -19.18 2.49 -26.45
N ASP A 202 -19.16 2.52 -25.11
CA ASP A 202 -20.33 2.60 -24.25
C ASP A 202 -20.05 3.52 -23.03
N VAL A 203 -20.67 4.69 -23.04
CA VAL A 203 -20.54 5.71 -21.98
C VAL A 203 -21.23 5.26 -20.69
N ALA A 204 -22.33 4.51 -20.77
CA ALA A 204 -23.00 3.98 -19.58
C ALA A 204 -22.13 2.92 -18.90
N ALA A 205 -21.46 2.07 -19.67
CA ALA A 205 -20.48 1.12 -19.14
C ALA A 205 -19.28 1.81 -18.49
N LEU A 206 -18.82 2.95 -19.02
CA LEU A 206 -17.76 3.76 -18.39
C LEU A 206 -18.14 4.22 -16.98
N GLN A 207 -19.33 4.83 -16.84
CA GLN A 207 -19.79 5.31 -15.53
C GLN A 207 -20.08 4.13 -14.58
N ALA A 208 -20.72 3.06 -15.06
CA ALA A 208 -20.96 1.87 -14.25
C ALA A 208 -19.65 1.21 -13.77
N ALA A 209 -18.60 1.21 -14.59
CA ALA A 209 -17.28 0.75 -14.19
C ALA A 209 -16.68 1.62 -13.09
N ALA A 210 -16.84 2.94 -13.15
CA ALA A 210 -16.41 3.86 -12.09
C ALA A 210 -17.17 3.64 -10.78
N ASP A 211 -18.49 3.52 -10.85
CA ASP A 211 -19.39 3.37 -9.70
C ASP A 211 -19.21 2.03 -8.97
N LYS A 212 -18.65 1.03 -9.66
CA LYS A 212 -18.33 -0.28 -9.08
C LYS A 212 -17.22 -0.22 -8.04
N LEU A 213 -16.40 0.83 -8.00
CA LEU A 213 -15.29 0.92 -7.04
C LEU A 213 -15.85 1.11 -5.62
N SER A 214 -15.82 0.04 -4.83
CA SER A 214 -16.39 0.03 -3.48
C SER A 214 -15.35 -0.19 -2.37
N PRO A 215 -15.62 0.27 -1.13
CA PRO A 215 -14.76 0.00 0.02
C PRO A 215 -14.54 -1.49 0.30
N GLU A 216 -15.52 -2.35 0.01
CA GLU A 216 -15.45 -3.80 0.20
C GLU A 216 -14.44 -4.43 -0.77
N ILE A 217 -14.49 -4.03 -2.05
CA ILE A 217 -13.52 -4.46 -3.07
C ILE A 217 -12.12 -4.04 -2.65
N ILE A 218 -11.95 -2.76 -2.30
CA ILE A 218 -10.66 -2.22 -1.89
C ILE A 218 -10.13 -3.01 -0.67
N ARG A 219 -10.92 -3.12 0.40
CA ARG A 219 -10.53 -3.82 1.62
C ARG A 219 -10.09 -5.25 1.34
N LYS A 220 -10.85 -6.00 0.54
CA LYS A 220 -10.52 -7.39 0.19
C LYS A 220 -9.15 -7.50 -0.47
N GLN A 221 -8.85 -6.63 -1.44
CA GLN A 221 -7.54 -6.63 -2.10
C GLN A 221 -6.41 -6.15 -1.19
N LEU A 222 -6.66 -5.13 -0.36
CA LEU A 222 -5.65 -4.66 0.59
C LEU A 222 -5.30 -5.74 1.63
N ASP A 223 -6.29 -6.48 2.12
CA ASP A 223 -6.08 -7.59 3.06
C ASP A 223 -5.27 -8.72 2.41
N TYR A 224 -5.60 -9.07 1.15
CA TYR A 224 -4.83 -10.05 0.38
C TYR A 224 -3.37 -9.63 0.21
N TRP A 225 -3.11 -8.45 -0.35
CA TRP A 225 -1.73 -8.00 -0.60
C TRP A 225 -0.95 -7.78 0.68
N THR A 226 -1.61 -7.33 1.75
CA THR A 226 -0.98 -7.24 3.07
C THR A 226 -0.57 -8.59 3.61
N PHE A 227 -1.42 -9.60 3.46
CA PHE A 227 -1.09 -10.95 3.89
C PHE A 227 0.09 -11.51 3.08
N VAL A 228 0.08 -11.30 1.77
CA VAL A 228 1.13 -11.78 0.85
C VAL A 228 2.44 -11.05 1.06
N LEU A 229 2.44 -9.72 1.17
CA LEU A 229 3.65 -8.87 1.11
C LEU A 229 4.08 -8.29 2.45
N GLY A 230 3.20 -8.26 3.46
CA GLY A 230 3.51 -7.73 4.78
C GLY A 230 4.46 -8.61 5.61
N PRO A 231 4.94 -8.08 6.75
CA PRO A 231 5.80 -8.81 7.68
C PRO A 231 5.15 -10.12 8.13
N LYS A 232 5.98 -11.16 8.30
CA LYS A 232 5.51 -12.50 8.67
C LYS A 232 5.51 -12.68 10.18
N PHE A 233 4.39 -13.20 10.66
CA PHE A 233 4.16 -13.48 12.07
C PHE A 233 3.84 -14.97 12.26
N SER A 234 4.37 -15.55 13.33
CA SER A 234 4.16 -16.96 13.64
C SER A 234 2.68 -17.26 13.94
N PRO A 235 2.23 -18.52 13.83
CA PRO A 235 0.87 -18.89 14.24
C PRO A 235 0.57 -18.54 15.70
N LYS A 236 1.56 -18.67 16.60
CA LYS A 236 1.45 -18.26 18.01
C LYS A 236 1.14 -16.77 18.13
N GLU A 237 1.92 -15.93 17.44
CA GLU A 237 1.76 -14.47 17.44
C GLU A 237 0.38 -14.04 16.92
N ARG A 238 -0.07 -14.64 15.81
CA ARG A 238 -1.37 -14.33 15.21
C ARG A 238 -2.57 -14.75 16.05
N LYS A 239 -2.42 -15.78 16.91
CA LYS A 239 -3.48 -16.20 17.84
C LYS A 239 -3.59 -15.28 19.07
N GLN A 240 -2.46 -14.75 19.55
CA GLN A 240 -2.44 -13.96 20.79
C GLN A 240 -2.64 -12.46 20.56
N VAL A 241 -2.28 -11.95 19.37
CA VAL A 241 -2.38 -10.52 19.04
C VAL A 241 -3.12 -10.31 17.74
N LYS A 242 -4.01 -9.31 17.73
CA LYS A 242 -4.69 -8.86 16.50
C LYS A 242 -3.68 -8.18 15.56
N LEU A 243 -3.10 -9.00 14.67
CA LEU A 243 -2.12 -8.61 13.64
C LEU A 243 -2.78 -8.38 12.27
N SER A 244 -4.08 -8.10 12.24
CA SER A 244 -4.78 -7.58 11.07
C SER A 244 -4.55 -6.07 10.93
N ARG A 245 -4.72 -5.53 9.72
CA ARG A 245 -4.66 -4.08 9.52
C ARG A 245 -6.02 -3.43 9.69
N THR A 246 -6.01 -2.26 10.33
CA THR A 246 -7.10 -1.30 10.22
C THR A 246 -6.72 -0.26 9.17
N TYR A 247 -7.66 0.06 8.29
CA TYR A 247 -7.46 0.99 7.19
C TYR A 247 -8.07 2.35 7.50
N ALA A 248 -7.38 3.41 7.12
CA ALA A 248 -7.86 4.78 7.17
C ALA A 248 -7.54 5.48 5.85
N ILE A 249 -8.53 6.15 5.25
CA ILE A 249 -8.31 6.97 4.06
C ILE A 249 -7.54 8.23 4.49
N SER A 250 -6.39 8.45 3.87
CA SER A 250 -5.57 9.64 4.10
C SER A 250 -5.85 10.73 3.09
N GLN A 251 -6.17 10.36 1.85
CA GLN A 251 -6.47 11.27 0.75
C GLN A 251 -7.39 10.54 -0.23
N VAL A 252 -8.36 11.27 -0.75
CA VAL A 252 -9.21 10.84 -1.86
C VAL A 252 -9.49 12.05 -2.74
N GLU A 253 -9.20 11.92 -4.03
CA GLU A 253 -9.55 12.92 -5.04
C GLU A 253 -10.77 12.44 -5.82
N TYR A 254 -11.76 13.31 -5.96
CA TYR A 254 -12.92 13.08 -6.81
C TYR A 254 -12.76 13.86 -8.11
N CYS A 255 -12.81 13.15 -9.24
CA CYS A 255 -12.66 13.71 -10.57
C CYS A 255 -14.01 13.76 -11.26
N PHE A 256 -14.30 14.90 -11.88
CA PHE A 256 -15.42 15.08 -12.78
C PHE A 256 -14.84 15.45 -14.15
N ASN A 257 -15.03 14.57 -15.14
CA ASN A 257 -14.39 14.62 -16.44
C ASN A 257 -15.44 14.89 -17.53
N PHE A 258 -15.09 15.72 -18.50
CA PHE A 258 -15.95 16.18 -19.60
C PHE A 258 -15.13 16.36 -20.88
#